data_AF-A0A9N8HE97-F1
#
_entry.id   AF-A0A9N8HE97-F1
#
_cell.length_a   1.000
_cell.length_b   1.000
_cell.length_c   1.000
_cell.angle_alpha   90.00
_cell.angle_beta   90.00
_cell.angle_gamma   90.00
#
_symmetry.space_group_name_H-M   'P 1'
#
loop_
_entity.id
_entity.type
_entity.pdbx_description
1 polymer ?
#
loop_
_entity_poly.entity_id
_entity_poly.type
_entity_poly.pdbx_seq_one_letter_code
_entity_poly.pdbx_strand_id
1 'polypeptide(L)'
;MSQNTATTSSSSFSSSWHAVRMDQVRRAAYHNSTGASLLAAGDTKKACKSFKSSLQVFARLVAQLGDDQPPPQEANPDEVKVLWPVPRSPMASPDTETSPENQGQPYLYSKAMVFYPNSTITSVDLTFYVSVVVFNLLVTYQTTKKNPQGRDLKKIFDLYELCLRLISESAKSMEYDCAHLVVATLNNKSVLLSELGQHTLARRMLYHVWDVMQYPQRRPEHLEQSEVEGIFLNIFLILVNAPYVAGAA
;
A
#
# COMPACT_ATOMS: atom_id res chain seq x y z
N MET A 1 -8.52 -63.81 6.07
CA MET A 1 -9.09 -62.54 5.58
C MET A 1 -9.18 -61.60 6.77
N SER A 2 -8.17 -60.74 6.96
CA SER A 2 -8.19 -59.71 8.00
C SER A 2 -7.67 -58.42 7.38
N GLN A 3 -8.59 -57.57 6.94
CA GLN A 3 -8.29 -56.20 6.58
C GLN A 3 -8.51 -55.35 7.82
N ASN A 4 -7.43 -54.85 8.42
CA ASN A 4 -7.49 -53.84 9.46
C ASN A 4 -7.34 -52.47 8.83
N THR A 5 -8.42 -51.71 8.93
CA THR A 5 -8.59 -50.30 8.59
C THR A 5 -7.75 -49.42 9.52
N ALA A 6 -6.81 -48.67 8.95
CA ALA A 6 -6.04 -47.63 9.65
C ALA A 6 -5.99 -46.36 8.81
N THR A 7 -7.02 -45.52 8.95
CA THR A 7 -7.08 -44.18 8.33
C THR A 7 -7.84 -43.25 9.26
N THR A 8 -7.15 -42.57 10.17
CA THR A 8 -7.61 -41.32 10.83
C THR A 8 -6.52 -40.77 11.75
N SER A 9 -5.64 -39.89 11.25
CA SER A 9 -4.79 -39.05 12.11
C SER A 9 -4.20 -37.78 11.44
N SER A 10 -4.61 -37.40 10.23
CA SER A 10 -4.01 -36.26 9.51
C SER A 10 -4.70 -34.91 9.69
N SER A 11 -5.88 -34.82 10.33
CA SER A 11 -6.67 -33.57 10.36
C SER A 11 -6.26 -32.56 11.44
N SER A 12 -5.59 -32.97 12.52
CA SER A 12 -5.26 -32.08 13.63
C SER A 12 -4.11 -31.11 13.33
N PHE A 13 -3.15 -31.52 12.49
CA PHE A 13 -1.93 -30.74 12.22
C PHE A 13 -2.21 -29.47 11.38
N SER A 14 -3.12 -29.56 10.40
CA SER A 14 -3.44 -28.43 9.50
C SER A 14 -4.06 -27.23 10.22
N SER A 15 -4.90 -27.49 11.23
CA SER A 15 -5.60 -26.43 11.98
C SER A 15 -4.65 -25.52 12.79
N SER A 16 -3.60 -26.11 13.38
CA SER A 16 -2.63 -25.36 14.19
C SER A 16 -1.78 -24.41 13.34
N TRP A 17 -1.42 -24.83 12.14
CA TRP A 17 -0.61 -24.03 11.22
C TRP A 17 -1.35 -22.79 10.70
N HIS A 18 -2.62 -22.96 10.33
CA HIS A 18 -3.46 -21.84 9.91
C HIS A 18 -3.60 -20.80 11.03
N ALA A 19 -3.81 -21.24 12.28
CA ALA A 19 -3.92 -20.34 13.42
C ALA A 19 -2.64 -19.50 13.66
N VAL A 20 -1.46 -20.11 13.54
CA VAL A 20 -0.17 -19.42 13.69
C VAL A 20 0.03 -18.37 12.59
N ARG A 21 -0.26 -18.71 11.32
CA ARG A 21 -0.17 -17.75 10.20
C ARG A 21 -1.10 -16.56 10.40
N MET A 22 -2.33 -16.82 10.83
CA MET A 22 -3.30 -15.77 11.12
C MET A 22 -2.86 -14.83 12.26
N ASP A 23 -2.26 -15.36 13.34
CA ASP A 23 -1.72 -14.52 14.42
C ASP A 23 -0.62 -13.58 13.92
N GLN A 24 0.28 -14.08 13.05
CA GLN A 24 1.35 -13.26 12.48
C GLN A 24 0.79 -12.13 11.60
N VAL A 25 -0.19 -12.41 10.74
CA VAL A 25 -0.76 -11.34 9.90
C VAL A 25 -1.52 -10.32 10.74
N ARG A 26 -2.27 -10.74 11.76
CA ARG A 26 -2.91 -9.81 12.70
C ARG A 26 -1.88 -8.93 13.42
N ARG A 27 -0.73 -9.49 13.80
CA ARG A 27 0.37 -8.74 14.41
C ARG A 27 0.97 -7.72 13.43
N ALA A 28 1.13 -8.08 12.17
CA ALA A 28 1.56 -7.14 11.13
C ALA A 28 0.53 -6.01 10.94
N ALA A 29 -0.76 -6.35 10.82
CA ALA A 29 -1.85 -5.36 10.72
C ALA A 29 -1.89 -4.42 11.93
N TYR A 30 -1.66 -4.92 13.14
CA TYR A 30 -1.54 -4.12 14.36
C TYR A 30 -0.39 -3.10 14.28
N HIS A 31 0.80 -3.55 13.87
CA HIS A 31 1.94 -2.65 13.67
C HIS A 31 1.68 -1.61 12.58
N ASN A 32 1.04 -2.00 11.48
CA ASN A 32 0.64 -1.07 10.42
C ASN A 32 -0.34 -0.01 10.93
N SER A 33 -1.41 -0.43 11.63
CA SER A 33 -2.41 0.48 12.20
C SER A 33 -1.79 1.44 13.22
N THR A 34 -0.90 0.93 14.08
CA THR A 34 -0.14 1.74 15.05
C THR A 34 0.73 2.77 14.32
N GLY A 35 1.42 2.36 13.25
CA GLY A 35 2.21 3.25 12.42
C GLY A 35 1.37 4.34 11.76
N ALA A 36 0.19 4.00 11.25
CA ALA A 36 -0.75 4.95 10.65
C ALA A 36 -1.20 6.02 11.64
N SER A 37 -1.60 5.62 12.85
CA SER A 37 -1.98 6.57 13.91
C SER A 37 -0.82 7.46 14.34
N LEU A 38 0.40 6.92 14.45
CA LEU A 38 1.60 7.71 14.78
C LEU A 38 1.95 8.71 13.68
N LEU A 39 1.79 8.31 12.41
CA LEU A 39 2.04 9.19 11.27
C LEU A 39 1.03 10.34 11.23
N ALA A 40 -0.26 10.06 11.47
CA ALA A 40 -1.31 11.07 11.57
C ALA A 40 -1.04 12.06 12.72
N ALA A 41 -0.45 11.60 13.82
CA ALA A 41 -0.01 12.44 14.94
C ALA A 41 1.32 13.20 14.67
N GLY A 42 1.93 13.06 13.49
CA GLY A 42 3.19 13.70 13.12
C GLY A 42 4.46 13.04 13.67
N ASP A 43 4.36 11.93 14.42
CA ASP A 43 5.52 11.19 14.95
C ASP A 43 6.09 10.22 13.91
N THR A 44 6.68 10.80 12.86
CA THR A 44 7.25 10.09 11.70
C THR A 44 8.32 9.07 12.11
N LYS A 45 9.11 9.35 13.16
CA LYS A 45 10.16 8.45 13.65
C LYS A 45 9.56 7.18 14.25
N LYS A 46 8.56 7.28 15.12
CA LYS A 46 7.89 6.10 15.68
C LYS A 46 7.05 5.39 14.62
N ALA A 47 6.37 6.11 13.73
CA ALA A 47 5.64 5.52 12.61
C ALA A 47 6.55 4.63 11.75
N CYS A 48 7.74 5.15 11.38
CA CYS A 48 8.75 4.40 10.63
C CYS A 48 9.16 3.09 11.32
N LYS A 49 9.34 3.13 12.65
CA LYS A 49 9.68 1.94 13.45
C LYS A 49 8.54 0.92 13.39
N SER A 50 7.29 1.34 13.55
CA SER A 50 6.12 0.46 13.50
C SER A 50 5.94 -0.18 12.13
N PHE A 51 6.05 0.57 11.03
CA PHE A 51 5.96 0.00 9.68
C PHE A 51 7.08 -1.02 9.40
N LYS A 52 8.32 -0.74 9.84
CA LYS A 52 9.43 -1.71 9.74
C LYS A 52 9.16 -2.98 10.55
N SER A 53 8.58 -2.87 11.74
CA SER A 53 8.17 -4.05 12.51
C SER A 53 7.11 -4.87 11.77
N SER A 54 6.14 -4.23 11.12
CA SER A 54 5.16 -4.93 10.27
C SER A 54 5.84 -5.70 9.11
N LEU A 55 6.79 -5.06 8.41
CA LEU A 55 7.54 -5.72 7.32
C LEU A 55 8.39 -6.89 7.82
N GLN A 56 8.99 -6.77 9.01
CA GLN A 56 9.75 -7.87 9.62
C GLN A 56 8.86 -9.08 9.93
N VAL A 57 7.61 -8.88 10.33
CA VAL A 57 6.66 -9.98 10.53
C VAL A 57 6.32 -10.65 9.19
N PHE A 58 6.02 -9.86 8.15
CA PHE A 58 5.75 -10.42 6.82
C PHE A 58 6.95 -11.16 6.23
N ALA A 59 8.18 -10.67 6.41
CA ALA A 59 9.38 -11.34 5.93
C ALA A 59 9.56 -12.73 6.57
N ARG A 60 9.27 -12.86 7.87
CA ARG A 60 9.30 -14.17 8.56
C ARG A 60 8.20 -15.09 8.05
N LEU A 61 7.01 -14.56 7.82
CA LEU A 61 5.88 -15.34 7.31
C LEU A 61 6.17 -15.88 5.90
N VAL A 62 6.75 -15.06 5.01
CA VAL A 62 7.15 -15.50 3.67
C VAL A 62 8.23 -16.57 3.72
N ALA A 63 9.23 -16.43 4.61
CA ALA A 63 10.26 -17.45 4.79
C ALA A 63 9.66 -18.80 5.23
N GLN A 64 8.70 -18.78 6.16
CA GLN A 64 7.99 -19.99 6.62
C GLN A 64 7.13 -20.63 5.53
N LEU A 65 6.65 -19.87 4.55
CA LEU A 65 5.88 -20.42 3.42
C LEU A 65 6.78 -21.11 2.39
N GLY A 66 8.03 -20.66 2.24
CA GLY A 66 8.98 -21.22 1.28
C GLY A 66 9.53 -22.60 1.66
N ASP A 67 9.65 -22.88 2.96
CA ASP A 67 10.20 -24.16 3.45
C ASP A 67 9.18 -25.31 3.43
N ASP A 68 7.87 -25.00 3.35
CA ASP A 68 6.78 -25.93 3.65
C ASP A 68 5.78 -26.15 2.49
N GLN A 69 6.14 -25.91 1.22
CA GLN A 69 5.17 -26.04 0.12
C GLN A 69 5.11 -27.48 -0.46
N PRO A 70 4.12 -28.33 -0.08
CA PRO A 70 3.73 -29.48 -0.92
C PRO A 70 3.12 -28.97 -2.23
N PRO A 71 3.18 -29.76 -3.32
CA PRO A 71 2.71 -29.34 -4.64
C PRO A 71 1.25 -28.85 -4.59
N PRO A 72 0.91 -27.78 -5.36
CA PRO A 72 -0.39 -27.13 -5.25
C PRO A 72 -1.51 -28.13 -5.58
N GLN A 73 -2.33 -28.45 -4.58
CA GLN A 73 -3.63 -29.06 -4.81
C GLN A 73 -4.60 -27.96 -5.24
N GLU A 74 -5.20 -28.14 -6.41
CA GLU A 74 -6.24 -27.27 -6.95
C GLU A 74 -7.38 -27.10 -5.95
N ALA A 75 -7.64 -25.86 -5.53
CA ALA A 75 -8.71 -25.53 -4.60
C ALA A 75 -10.06 -25.43 -5.34
N ASN A 76 -11.08 -26.04 -4.76
CA ASN A 76 -12.46 -26.07 -5.26
C ASN A 76 -13.12 -24.67 -5.09
N PRO A 77 -13.67 -24.04 -6.15
CA PRO A 77 -14.05 -22.62 -6.16
C PRO A 77 -15.35 -22.22 -5.45
N ASP A 78 -16.07 -23.12 -4.75
CA ASP A 78 -17.48 -22.88 -4.39
C ASP A 78 -17.79 -22.45 -2.93
N GLU A 79 -16.82 -22.04 -2.11
CA GLU A 79 -17.11 -21.54 -0.75
C GLU A 79 -16.41 -20.23 -0.41
N VAL A 80 -17.08 -19.10 -0.69
CA VAL A 80 -16.82 -17.85 0.05
C VAL A 80 -18.14 -17.14 0.36
N LYS A 81 -18.56 -17.21 1.63
CA LYS A 81 -19.66 -16.42 2.17
C LYS A 81 -19.09 -15.28 3.02
N VAL A 82 -19.04 -14.09 2.44
CA VAL A 82 -18.61 -12.84 3.09
C VAL A 82 -19.80 -12.22 3.83
N LEU A 83 -19.64 -11.89 5.11
CA LEU A 83 -20.21 -10.66 5.70
C LEU A 83 -19.61 -10.43 7.11
N TRP A 84 -18.78 -9.41 7.27
CA TRP A 84 -18.50 -8.79 8.57
C TRP A 84 -18.67 -7.28 8.42
N PRO A 85 -19.37 -6.60 9.35
CA PRO A 85 -19.53 -5.15 9.28
C PRO A 85 -18.22 -4.45 9.65
N VAL A 86 -17.83 -3.50 8.80
CA VAL A 86 -16.64 -2.65 8.91
C VAL A 86 -16.78 -1.68 10.09
N PRO A 87 -15.90 -1.72 11.10
CA PRO A 87 -15.76 -0.59 12.01
C PRO A 87 -15.05 0.53 11.25
N ARG A 88 -15.78 1.60 10.90
CA ARG A 88 -15.15 2.85 10.45
C ARG A 88 -14.30 3.37 11.60
N SER A 89 -12.98 3.25 11.47
CA SER A 89 -12.08 3.93 12.41
C SER A 89 -12.31 5.44 12.22
N PRO A 90 -12.63 6.20 13.27
CA PRO A 90 -12.73 7.65 13.16
C PRO A 90 -11.31 8.17 12.93
N MET A 91 -10.94 8.35 11.65
CA MET A 91 -9.78 9.14 11.32
C MET A 91 -10.10 10.55 11.77
N ALA A 92 -9.41 11.00 12.82
CA ALA A 92 -9.35 12.41 13.14
C ALA A 92 -8.78 13.09 11.89
N SER A 93 -9.62 13.81 11.15
CA SER A 93 -9.18 14.73 10.13
C SER A 93 -8.31 15.76 10.85
N PRO A 94 -6.97 15.79 10.62
CA PRO A 94 -6.22 16.92 11.11
C PRO A 94 -6.82 18.13 10.40
N ASP A 95 -7.35 19.08 11.16
CA ASP A 95 -7.75 20.40 10.68
C ASP A 95 -6.51 21.04 10.05
N THR A 96 -6.29 20.72 8.79
CA THR A 96 -5.16 21.21 8.02
C THR A 96 -5.64 22.55 7.51
N GLU A 97 -5.57 23.55 8.38
CA GLU A 97 -5.63 24.94 7.96
C GLU A 97 -4.66 25.08 6.79
N THR A 98 -5.21 25.34 5.61
CA THR A 98 -4.48 25.58 4.38
C THR A 98 -3.68 26.85 4.57
N SER A 99 -2.50 26.74 5.20
CA SER A 99 -1.58 27.85 5.31
C SER A 99 -1.34 28.40 3.89
N PRO A 100 -1.58 29.70 3.65
CA PRO A 100 -1.42 30.31 2.34
C PRO A 100 0.01 30.22 1.79
N GLU A 101 1.00 29.81 2.60
CA GLU A 101 2.39 29.61 2.20
C GLU A 101 2.63 28.41 1.24
N ASN A 102 1.67 27.50 1.06
CA ASN A 102 1.84 26.34 0.17
C ASN A 102 1.29 26.54 -1.25
N GLN A 103 0.95 27.77 -1.64
CA GLN A 103 0.46 28.06 -3.00
C GLN A 103 1.54 27.72 -4.04
N GLY A 104 1.28 26.69 -4.84
CA GLY A 104 2.14 26.24 -5.94
C GLY A 104 3.03 25.04 -5.65
N GLN A 105 3.03 24.48 -4.43
CA GLN A 105 3.71 23.21 -4.20
C GLN A 105 2.88 22.02 -4.72
N PRO A 106 3.52 21.01 -5.33
CA PRO A 106 2.83 19.77 -5.66
C PRO A 106 2.20 19.14 -4.42
N TYR A 107 0.96 18.69 -4.54
CA TYR A 107 0.25 17.97 -3.51
C TYR A 107 0.88 16.60 -3.25
N LEU A 108 1.19 16.30 -2.00
CA LEU A 108 1.67 14.98 -1.60
C LEU A 108 0.59 14.25 -0.79
N TYR A 109 0.16 13.08 -1.26
CA TYR A 109 -0.76 12.25 -0.51
C TYR A 109 -0.04 11.74 0.75
N SER A 110 -0.56 12.10 1.93
CA SER A 110 0.14 11.96 3.20
C SER A 110 -0.54 11.02 4.20
N LYS A 111 -1.72 10.48 3.87
CA LYS A 111 -2.46 9.59 4.77
C LYS A 111 -1.95 8.16 4.67
N ALA A 112 -1.77 7.51 5.82
CA ALA A 112 -1.47 6.08 5.84
C ALA A 112 -2.74 5.26 5.60
N MET A 113 -2.58 4.13 4.91
CA MET A 113 -3.64 3.17 4.64
C MET A 113 -3.60 2.02 5.65
N VAL A 114 -4.77 1.58 6.10
CA VAL A 114 -4.90 0.45 7.03
C VAL A 114 -5.56 -0.72 6.29
N PHE A 115 -5.14 -1.94 6.61
CA PHE A 115 -5.77 -3.16 6.11
C PHE A 115 -6.24 -4.01 7.30
N TYR A 116 -7.29 -4.77 7.07
CA TYR A 116 -7.86 -5.69 8.05
C TYR A 116 -7.79 -7.10 7.46
N PRO A 117 -7.01 -8.01 8.07
CA PRO A 117 -6.83 -9.34 7.50
C PRO A 117 -8.13 -10.14 7.54
N ASN A 118 -8.48 -10.74 6.39
CA ASN A 118 -9.59 -11.67 6.25
C ASN A 118 -9.37 -12.96 7.07
N SER A 119 -10.44 -13.72 7.31
CA SER A 119 -10.36 -15.01 8.01
C SER A 119 -9.55 -16.07 7.27
N THR A 120 -9.50 -15.96 5.94
CA THR A 120 -8.71 -16.78 5.02
C THR A 120 -7.66 -15.87 4.40
N ILE A 121 -6.38 -16.26 4.52
CA ILE A 121 -5.27 -15.49 3.95
C ILE A 121 -4.58 -16.30 2.87
N THR A 122 -4.62 -15.79 1.65
CA THR A 122 -3.88 -16.29 0.49
C THR A 122 -2.50 -15.62 0.38
N SER A 123 -1.62 -16.16 -0.47
CA SER A 123 -0.35 -15.50 -0.80
C SER A 123 -0.55 -14.15 -1.52
N VAL A 124 -1.67 -14.01 -2.25
CA VAL A 124 -2.00 -12.76 -2.93
C VAL A 124 -2.38 -11.68 -1.91
N ASP A 125 -3.13 -12.04 -0.88
CA ASP A 125 -3.47 -11.15 0.24
C ASP A 125 -2.21 -10.62 0.91
N LEU A 126 -1.22 -11.48 1.15
CA LEU A 126 0.05 -11.06 1.75
C LEU A 126 0.78 -10.04 0.87
N THR A 127 0.77 -10.24 -0.45
CA THR A 127 1.41 -9.32 -1.39
C THR A 127 0.73 -7.94 -1.35
N PHE A 128 -0.61 -7.92 -1.33
CA PHE A 128 -1.38 -6.70 -1.14
C PHE A 128 -1.07 -6.01 0.19
N TYR A 129 -1.11 -6.73 1.31
CA TYR A 129 -0.83 -6.15 2.64
C TYR A 129 0.60 -5.60 2.75
N VAL A 130 1.59 -6.30 2.19
CA VAL A 130 2.98 -5.81 2.15
C VAL A 130 3.05 -4.52 1.33
N SER A 131 2.34 -4.42 0.20
CA SER A 131 2.32 -3.19 -0.60
C SER A 131 1.77 -1.99 0.17
N VAL A 132 0.72 -2.18 0.97
CA VAL A 132 0.16 -1.13 1.86
C VAL A 132 1.19 -0.66 2.88
N VAL A 133 1.92 -1.59 3.52
CA VAL A 133 2.95 -1.23 4.51
C VAL A 133 4.13 -0.51 3.87
N VAL A 134 4.56 -0.96 2.68
CA VAL A 134 5.65 -0.30 1.91
C VAL A 134 5.23 1.12 1.53
N PHE A 135 3.99 1.31 1.07
CA PHE A 135 3.44 2.63 0.78
C PHE A 135 3.44 3.55 2.01
N ASN A 136 2.98 3.06 3.16
CA ASN A 136 2.99 3.85 4.39
C ASN A 136 4.41 4.24 4.85
N LEU A 137 5.37 3.35 4.65
CA LEU A 137 6.78 3.64 4.90
C LEU A 137 7.31 4.72 3.95
N LEU A 138 6.93 4.69 2.67
CA LEU A 138 7.25 5.72 1.67
C LEU A 138 6.70 7.09 2.08
N VAL A 139 5.42 7.17 2.44
CA VAL A 139 4.80 8.40 2.94
C VAL A 139 5.54 8.95 4.16
N THR A 140 5.95 8.06 5.08
CA THR A 140 6.74 8.44 6.24
C THR A 140 8.10 9.04 5.83
N TYR A 141 8.80 8.43 4.88
CA TYR A 141 10.09 8.95 4.41
C TYR A 141 9.99 10.31 3.72
N GLN A 142 8.92 10.53 2.95
CA GLN A 142 8.71 11.82 2.29
C GLN A 142 8.35 12.92 3.29
N THR A 143 7.59 12.61 4.35
CA THR A 143 7.18 13.57 5.38
C THR A 143 8.25 13.86 6.45
N THR A 144 9.20 12.94 6.69
CA THR A 144 10.21 13.07 7.76
C THR A 144 11.18 14.24 7.56
N LYS A 145 11.50 14.63 6.31
CA LYS A 145 12.49 15.67 6.02
C LYS A 145 11.88 16.77 5.17
N LYS A 146 11.61 17.92 5.81
CA LYS A 146 11.23 19.15 5.12
C LYS A 146 12.33 19.67 4.18
N ASN A 147 13.60 19.39 4.49
CA ASN A 147 14.71 19.77 3.63
C ASN A 147 15.01 18.66 2.58
N PRO A 148 14.86 18.95 1.27
CA PRO A 148 15.13 17.99 0.19
C PRO A 148 16.55 17.42 0.23
N GLN A 149 17.55 18.23 0.62
CA GLN A 149 18.97 17.87 0.57
C GLN A 149 19.34 16.71 1.50
N GLY A 150 18.51 16.41 2.50
CA GLY A 150 18.74 15.29 3.40
C GLY A 150 18.08 13.99 2.97
N ARG A 151 17.24 13.97 1.93
CA ARG A 151 16.50 12.77 1.52
C ARG A 151 17.35 11.91 0.60
N ASP A 152 17.38 10.61 0.89
CA ASP A 152 17.93 9.62 -0.05
C ASP A 152 16.87 9.36 -1.13
N LEU A 153 16.79 10.27 -2.11
CA LEU A 153 15.76 10.24 -3.15
C LEU A 153 15.83 8.97 -3.99
N LYS A 154 17.04 8.42 -4.19
CA LYS A 154 17.23 7.15 -4.91
C LYS A 154 16.57 6.00 -4.15
N LYS A 155 16.82 5.88 -2.84
CA LYS A 155 16.18 4.86 -2.02
C LYS A 155 14.66 4.99 -1.99
N ILE A 156 14.13 6.22 -1.90
CA ILE A 156 12.68 6.46 -1.95
C ILE A 156 12.13 6.02 -3.31
N PHE A 157 12.84 6.34 -4.40
CA PHE A 157 12.48 5.90 -5.75
C PHE A 157 12.44 4.38 -5.89
N ASP A 158 13.47 3.68 -5.42
CA ASP A 158 13.54 2.20 -5.46
C ASP A 158 12.39 1.56 -4.67
N LEU A 159 12.00 2.17 -3.55
CA LEU A 159 10.84 1.73 -2.77
C LEU A 159 9.52 1.95 -3.50
N TYR A 160 9.38 3.03 -4.28
CA TYR A 160 8.21 3.23 -5.14
C TYR A 160 8.11 2.17 -6.22
N GLU A 161 9.24 1.79 -6.84
CA GLU A 161 9.27 0.70 -7.83
C GLU A 161 8.87 -0.65 -7.20
N LEU A 162 9.37 -0.93 -5.99
CA LEU A 162 8.96 -2.12 -5.25
C LEU A 162 7.46 -2.10 -4.95
N CYS A 163 6.93 -0.97 -4.47
CA CYS A 163 5.52 -0.81 -4.15
C CYS A 163 4.62 -1.08 -5.36
N LEU A 164 4.92 -0.46 -6.50
CA LEU A 164 4.15 -0.66 -7.74
C LEU A 164 4.23 -2.09 -8.26
N ARG A 165 5.38 -2.76 -8.11
CA ARG A 165 5.52 -4.18 -8.46
C ARG A 165 4.63 -5.07 -7.60
N LEU A 166 4.60 -4.84 -6.29
CA LEU A 166 3.75 -5.58 -5.36
C LEU A 166 2.27 -5.34 -5.67
N ILE A 167 1.87 -4.09 -5.95
CA ILE A 167 0.51 -3.76 -6.35
C ILE A 167 0.11 -4.50 -7.62
N SER A 168 0.97 -4.47 -8.65
CA SER A 168 0.74 -5.17 -9.92
C SER A 168 0.57 -6.68 -9.74
N GLU A 169 1.38 -7.30 -8.88
CA GLU A 169 1.26 -8.71 -8.56
C GLU A 169 -0.06 -9.01 -7.83
N SER A 170 -0.44 -8.17 -6.85
CA SER A 170 -1.69 -8.34 -6.12
C SER A 170 -2.94 -8.14 -6.99
N ALA A 171 -2.87 -7.25 -7.99
CA ALA A 171 -3.99 -6.97 -8.88
C ALA A 171 -4.38 -8.15 -9.77
N LYS A 172 -3.51 -9.16 -9.92
CA LYS A 172 -3.78 -10.35 -10.73
C LYS A 172 -4.89 -11.23 -10.17
N SER A 173 -5.16 -11.22 -8.86
CA SER A 173 -6.27 -12.01 -8.31
C SER A 173 -7.64 -11.37 -8.51
N MET A 174 -7.71 -10.07 -8.87
CA MET A 174 -8.95 -9.29 -8.94
C MET A 174 -9.76 -9.24 -7.62
N GLU A 175 -9.22 -9.73 -6.50
CA GLU A 175 -9.92 -9.77 -5.21
C GLU A 175 -9.89 -8.43 -4.47
N TYR A 176 -8.93 -7.56 -4.80
CA TYR A 176 -8.70 -6.29 -4.12
C TYR A 176 -8.89 -5.11 -5.07
N ASP A 177 -9.66 -4.12 -4.64
CA ASP A 177 -9.63 -2.80 -5.25
C ASP A 177 -8.35 -2.06 -4.83
N CYS A 178 -7.35 -2.10 -5.70
CA CYS A 178 -6.09 -1.41 -5.52
C CYS A 178 -6.11 0.04 -6.03
N ALA A 179 -7.24 0.56 -6.54
CA ALA A 179 -7.29 1.86 -7.21
C ALA A 179 -6.77 3.00 -6.33
N HIS A 180 -7.17 3.03 -5.05
CA HIS A 180 -6.70 4.04 -4.10
C HIS A 180 -5.17 3.99 -3.96
N LEU A 181 -4.64 2.81 -3.69
CA LEU A 181 -3.20 2.61 -3.49
C LEU A 181 -2.40 2.94 -4.76
N VAL A 182 -2.90 2.56 -5.93
CA VAL A 182 -2.30 2.89 -7.24
C VAL A 182 -2.26 4.42 -7.42
N VAL A 183 -3.38 5.10 -7.28
CA VAL A 183 -3.49 6.55 -7.48
C VAL A 183 -2.56 7.30 -6.52
N ALA A 184 -2.58 6.97 -5.23
CA ALA A 184 -1.74 7.62 -4.23
C ALA A 184 -0.24 7.37 -4.49
N THR A 185 0.13 6.13 -4.86
CA THR A 185 1.51 5.76 -5.16
C THR A 185 2.03 6.48 -6.41
N LEU A 186 1.27 6.48 -7.50
CA LEU A 186 1.65 7.14 -8.76
C LEU A 186 1.70 8.66 -8.60
N ASN A 187 0.73 9.26 -7.89
CA ASN A 187 0.74 10.68 -7.57
C ASN A 187 2.03 11.07 -6.86
N ASN A 188 2.37 10.41 -5.74
CA ASN A 188 3.55 10.78 -4.97
C ASN A 188 4.86 10.47 -5.71
N LYS A 189 4.91 9.39 -6.49
CA LYS A 189 6.07 9.08 -7.34
C LYS A 189 6.28 10.14 -8.42
N SER A 190 5.20 10.70 -8.99
CA SER A 190 5.28 11.79 -9.97
C SER A 190 5.90 13.04 -9.38
N VAL A 191 5.56 13.38 -8.14
CA VAL A 191 6.15 14.51 -7.39
C VAL A 191 7.65 14.26 -7.20
N LEU A 192 8.04 13.08 -6.73
CA LEU A 192 9.45 12.69 -6.56
C LEU A 192 10.23 12.76 -7.89
N LEU A 193 9.66 12.25 -8.98
CA LEU A 193 10.26 12.30 -10.31
C LEU A 193 10.44 13.74 -10.79
N SER A 194 9.47 14.62 -10.51
CA SER A 194 9.58 16.05 -10.82
C SER A 194 10.68 16.72 -10.00
N GLU A 195 10.82 16.38 -8.71
CA GLU A 195 11.93 16.86 -7.86
C GLU A 195 13.30 16.39 -8.38
N LEU A 196 13.37 15.22 -9.00
CA LEU A 196 14.57 14.66 -9.63
C LEU A 196 14.84 15.23 -11.05
N GLY A 197 14.04 16.18 -11.53
CA GLY A 197 14.14 16.72 -12.90
C GLY A 197 13.67 15.77 -14.00
N GLN A 198 13.09 14.62 -13.65
CA GLN A 198 12.61 13.60 -14.60
C GLN A 198 11.16 13.88 -15.04
N HIS A 199 10.91 15.09 -15.55
CA HIS A 199 9.56 15.59 -15.83
C HIS A 199 8.78 14.72 -16.83
N THR A 200 9.43 14.15 -17.85
CA THR A 200 8.77 13.25 -18.81
C THR A 200 8.19 12.00 -18.13
N LEU A 201 8.92 11.41 -17.20
CA LEU A 201 8.44 10.25 -16.44
C LEU A 201 7.35 10.65 -15.43
N ALA A 202 7.50 11.80 -14.77
CA ALA A 202 6.48 12.34 -13.89
C ALA A 202 5.12 12.52 -14.61
N ARG A 203 5.15 13.11 -15.82
CA ARG A 203 3.96 13.28 -16.67
C ARG A 203 3.31 11.95 -17.05
N ARG A 204 4.10 10.93 -17.40
CA ARG A 204 3.58 9.58 -17.70
C ARG A 204 2.83 8.99 -16.51
N MET A 205 3.35 9.13 -15.29
CA MET A 205 2.66 8.67 -14.09
C MET A 205 1.32 9.39 -13.89
N LEU A 206 1.27 10.71 -14.13
CA LEU A 206 0.04 11.49 -14.00
C LEU A 206 -0.99 11.20 -15.09
N TYR A 207 -0.59 10.78 -16.30
CA TYR A 207 -1.54 10.28 -17.30
C TYR A 207 -2.26 9.02 -16.81
N HIS A 208 -1.56 8.12 -16.13
CA HIS A 208 -2.19 6.94 -15.51
C HIS A 208 -3.13 7.34 -14.36
N VAL A 209 -2.74 8.30 -13.53
CA VAL A 209 -3.62 8.84 -12.48
C VAL A 209 -4.87 9.47 -13.08
N TRP A 210 -4.72 10.29 -14.12
CA TRP A 210 -5.84 10.90 -14.84
C TRP A 210 -6.79 9.83 -15.41
N ASP A 211 -6.26 8.78 -16.04
CA ASP A 211 -7.08 7.71 -16.61
C ASP A 211 -7.95 7.01 -15.57
N VAL A 212 -7.44 6.79 -14.35
CA VAL A 212 -8.23 6.23 -13.25
C VAL A 212 -9.24 7.25 -12.70
N MET A 213 -8.84 8.51 -12.54
CA MET A 213 -9.65 9.53 -11.85
C MET A 213 -10.75 10.17 -12.71
N GLN A 214 -10.60 10.15 -14.05
CA GLN A 214 -11.55 10.76 -14.99
C GLN A 214 -12.89 9.99 -15.08
N TYR A 215 -12.87 8.68 -14.81
CA TYR A 215 -14.06 7.84 -14.85
C TYR A 215 -14.63 7.65 -13.43
N PRO A 216 -15.82 8.18 -13.10
CA PRO A 216 -16.39 8.08 -11.76
C PRO A 216 -16.49 6.65 -11.23
N GLN A 217 -16.67 5.66 -12.11
CA GLN A 217 -16.80 4.24 -11.75
C GLN A 217 -15.47 3.58 -11.40
N ARG A 218 -14.35 4.19 -11.76
CA ARG A 218 -12.99 3.71 -11.46
C ARG A 218 -12.30 4.53 -10.37
N ARG A 219 -12.91 5.65 -9.98
CA ARG A 219 -12.37 6.54 -8.96
C ARG A 219 -12.40 5.80 -7.61
N PRO A 220 -11.31 5.83 -6.84
CA PRO A 220 -11.31 5.25 -5.51
C PRO A 220 -12.41 5.88 -4.63
N GLU A 221 -13.29 5.06 -4.07
CA GLU A 221 -14.45 5.54 -3.28
C GLU A 221 -14.05 6.23 -1.97
N HIS A 222 -12.84 5.94 -1.48
CA HIS A 222 -12.36 6.39 -0.18
C HIS A 222 -11.44 7.62 -0.23
N LEU A 223 -11.34 8.29 -1.38
CA LEU A 223 -10.64 9.56 -1.47
C LEU A 223 -11.55 10.69 -0.96
N GLU A 224 -11.05 11.47 -0.01
CA GLU A 224 -11.70 12.70 0.42
C GLU A 224 -11.63 13.76 -0.69
N GLN A 225 -12.59 14.69 -0.69
CA GLN A 225 -12.66 15.76 -1.69
C GLN A 225 -11.37 16.58 -1.78
N SER A 226 -10.73 16.89 -0.65
CA SER A 226 -9.46 17.63 -0.59
C SER A 226 -8.30 16.86 -1.23
N GLU A 227 -8.32 15.53 -1.16
CA GLU A 227 -7.31 14.66 -1.77
C GLU A 227 -7.50 14.59 -3.27
N VAL A 228 -8.76 14.48 -3.72
CA VAL A 228 -9.12 14.55 -5.14
C VAL A 228 -8.66 15.88 -5.74
N GLU A 229 -8.94 17.00 -5.09
CA GLU A 229 -8.50 18.33 -5.50
C GLU A 229 -6.97 18.44 -5.56
N GLY A 230 -6.27 17.93 -4.54
CA GLY A 230 -4.82 17.89 -4.50
C GLY A 230 -4.21 17.07 -5.66
N ILE A 231 -4.79 15.90 -5.95
CA ILE A 231 -4.37 15.06 -7.09
C ILE A 231 -4.60 15.80 -8.41
N PHE A 232 -5.75 16.45 -8.61
CA PHE A 232 -6.00 17.24 -9.82
C PHE A 232 -5.08 18.46 -9.93
N LEU A 233 -4.71 19.08 -8.80
CA LEU A 233 -3.73 20.15 -8.78
C LEU A 233 -2.37 19.66 -9.30
N ASN A 234 -1.91 18.47 -8.92
CA ASN A 234 -0.68 17.89 -9.46
C ASN A 234 -0.76 17.62 -10.96
N ILE A 235 -1.91 17.11 -11.43
CA ILE A 235 -2.13 16.92 -12.87
C ILE A 235 -2.00 18.28 -13.56
N PHE A 236 -2.62 19.34 -13.06
CA PHE A 236 -2.47 20.66 -13.66
C PHE A 236 -1.02 21.19 -13.59
N LEU A 237 -0.39 21.18 -12.41
CA LEU A 237 0.94 21.76 -12.21
C LEU A 237 2.04 21.02 -12.98
N ILE A 238 2.06 19.68 -12.91
CA ILE A 238 3.16 18.88 -13.48
C ILE A 238 2.85 18.47 -14.93
N LEU A 239 1.59 18.22 -15.29
CA LEU A 239 1.25 17.82 -16.66
C LEU A 239 1.20 19.01 -17.63
N VAL A 240 0.64 20.14 -17.18
CA VAL A 240 0.36 21.31 -18.04
C VAL A 240 1.46 22.35 -17.93
N ASN A 241 1.90 22.68 -16.71
CA ASN A 241 2.80 23.82 -16.48
C ASN A 241 4.27 23.46 -16.38
N ALA A 242 4.64 22.17 -16.31
CA ALA A 242 6.05 21.81 -16.31
C ALA A 242 6.68 22.31 -17.61
N PRO A 243 7.71 23.19 -17.55
CA PRO A 243 8.32 23.72 -18.75
C PRO A 243 8.72 22.56 -19.65
N TYR A 244 8.40 22.66 -20.93
CA TYR A 244 9.08 21.86 -21.94
C TYR A 244 10.54 22.30 -21.86
N VAL A 245 11.31 21.66 -20.98
CA VAL A 245 12.76 21.81 -20.94
C VAL A 245 13.22 21.17 -22.26
N ALA A 246 13.11 21.94 -23.34
CA ALA A 246 13.71 21.62 -24.62
C ALA A 246 15.18 21.39 -24.29
N GLY A 247 15.63 20.15 -24.45
CA GLY A 247 16.91 19.69 -23.93
C GLY A 247 18.01 20.66 -24.31
N ALA A 248 18.52 21.39 -23.31
CA ALA A 248 19.87 21.92 -23.37
C ALA A 248 20.78 20.71 -23.10
N ALA A 249 20.99 19.92 -24.15
CA ALA A 249 22.01 18.87 -24.23
C ALA A 249 23.05 19.33 -25.25
#